data_AF-A0A4W5KNA8-F1
#
_entry.id   AF-A0A4W5KNA8-F1
#
_cell.length_a   1.000
_cell.length_b   1.000
_cell.length_c   1.000
_cell.angle_alpha   90.00
_cell.angle_beta   90.00
_cell.angle_gamma   90.00
#
_symmetry.space_group_name_H-M   'P 1'
#
loop_
_entity.id
_entity.type
_entity.pdbx_description
1 polymer ?
#
loop_
_entity_poly.entity_id
_entity_poly.type
_entity_poly.pdbx_seq_one_letter_code
_entity_poly.pdbx_strand_id
1 'polypeptide(L)'
;MTSGPVVAVELMGDEAVSVWRKILGPTDSGVARKEAPPSLRAQFGTDGTRNAGHGSDSLASAARVIVRHYRGPSAESWGTPVLRTGKDLVPSPGGHQ
;
A
#
# COMPACT_ATOMS: atom_id res chain seq x y z
N MET A 1 -1.72 14.76 -10.92
CA MET A 1 -1.96 15.02 -9.48
C MET A 1 -1.06 16.17 -9.03
N THR A 2 -1.52 17.40 -9.17
CA THR A 2 -0.75 18.63 -8.83
C THR A 2 -1.63 19.75 -8.26
N SER A 3 -2.93 19.52 -8.09
CA SER A 3 -3.91 20.53 -7.67
C SER A 3 -3.96 20.74 -6.15
N GLY A 4 -3.12 20.05 -5.38
CA GLY A 4 -3.11 20.14 -3.91
C GLY A 4 -2.13 19.14 -3.27
N PRO A 5 -1.96 19.22 -1.94
CA PRO A 5 -1.11 18.29 -1.19
C PRO A 5 -1.66 16.86 -1.26
N VAL A 6 -0.76 15.88 -1.11
CA VAL A 6 -1.10 14.45 -1.09
C VAL A 6 -0.47 13.80 0.14
N VAL A 7 -1.14 12.79 0.69
CA VAL A 7 -0.56 11.93 1.73
C VAL A 7 -0.02 10.69 1.04
N ALA A 8 1.28 10.44 1.19
CA ALA A 8 1.92 9.18 0.80
C ALA A 8 2.04 8.29 2.04
N VAL A 9 1.68 7.01 1.90
CA VAL A 9 1.83 5.99 2.94
C VAL A 9 2.52 4.75 2.37
N GLU A 10 3.36 4.10 3.18
CA GLU A 10 3.89 2.76 2.92
C GLU A 10 3.13 1.78 3.82
N LEU A 11 2.44 0.82 3.22
CA LEU A 11 1.66 -0.19 3.93
C LEU A 11 2.41 -1.52 3.90
N MET A 12 2.62 -2.10 5.07
CA MET A 12 3.28 -3.39 5.25
C MET A 12 2.29 -4.43 5.76
N GLY A 13 2.42 -5.66 5.29
CA GLY A 13 1.60 -6.79 5.70
C GLY A 13 1.57 -7.89 4.63
N ASP A 14 1.02 -9.04 5.02
CA ASP A 14 0.83 -10.15 4.08
C ASP A 14 -0.13 -9.73 2.97
N GLU A 15 0.28 -10.00 1.72
CA GLU A 15 -0.50 -9.65 0.54
C GLU A 15 -0.92 -8.17 0.48
N ALA A 16 -0.13 -7.26 1.06
CA ALA A 16 -0.49 -5.85 1.27
C ALA A 16 -1.03 -5.14 0.01
N VAL A 17 -0.46 -5.41 -1.16
CA VAL A 17 -0.93 -4.85 -2.44
C VAL A 17 -2.36 -5.29 -2.74
N SER A 18 -2.66 -6.59 -2.63
CA SER A 18 -3.99 -7.11 -2.95
C SER A 18 -5.02 -6.68 -1.91
N VAL A 19 -4.65 -6.71 -0.63
CA VAL A 19 -5.48 -6.24 0.49
C VAL A 19 -5.81 -4.75 0.33
N TRP A 20 -4.82 -3.91 0.06
CA TRP A 20 -5.05 -2.48 -0.15
C TRP A 20 -5.96 -2.21 -1.35
N ARG A 21 -5.76 -2.92 -2.46
CA ARG A 21 -6.65 -2.80 -3.64
C ARG A 21 -8.09 -3.20 -3.32
N LYS A 22 -8.29 -4.22 -2.48
CA LYS A 22 -9.62 -4.62 -2.00
C LYS A 22 -10.27 -3.54 -1.14
N ILE A 23 -9.50 -2.89 -0.25
CA ILE A 23 -9.97 -1.78 0.58
C ILE A 23 -10.34 -0.55 -0.29
N LEU A 24 -9.53 -0.26 -1.31
CA LEU A 24 -9.81 0.83 -2.25
C LEU A 24 -11.09 0.58 -3.07
N GLY A 25 -11.31 -0.64 -3.54
CA GLY A 25 -12.42 -0.99 -4.42
C GLY A 25 -12.18 -0.65 -5.90
N PRO A 26 -13.19 -0.84 -6.77
CA PRO A 26 -13.13 -0.55 -8.20
C PRO A 26 -12.67 0.89 -8.49
N THR A 27 -11.89 1.11 -9.56
CA THR A 27 -11.31 2.42 -9.90
C THR A 27 -12.35 3.51 -10.16
N ASP A 28 -13.47 3.14 -10.78
CA ASP A 28 -14.60 4.04 -10.96
C ASP A 28 -15.46 4.06 -9.69
N SER A 29 -15.65 5.24 -9.10
CA SER A 29 -16.43 5.42 -7.88
C SER A 29 -17.90 5.05 -8.05
N GLY A 30 -18.47 5.18 -9.26
CA GLY A 30 -19.84 4.76 -9.56
C GLY A 30 -19.98 3.24 -9.52
N VAL A 31 -19.02 2.50 -10.08
CA VAL A 31 -18.93 1.05 -9.98
C VAL A 31 -18.67 0.62 -8.52
N ALA A 32 -17.75 1.29 -7.84
CA ALA A 32 -17.43 1.00 -6.44
C ALA A 32 -18.65 1.11 -5.53
N ARG A 33 -19.50 2.13 -5.70
CA ARG A 33 -20.75 2.28 -4.93
C ARG A 33 -21.73 1.11 -5.12
N LYS A 34 -21.69 0.43 -6.26
CA LYS A 34 -22.57 -0.72 -6.56
C LYS A 34 -21.98 -2.02 -6.06
N GLU A 35 -20.70 -2.27 -6.36
CA GLU A 35 -20.07 -3.57 -6.15
C GLU A 35 -19.39 -3.71 -4.78
N ALA A 36 -18.89 -2.60 -4.23
CA ALA A 36 -18.21 -2.57 -2.94
C ALA A 36 -18.57 -1.30 -2.15
N PRO A 37 -19.83 -1.13 -1.69
CA PRO A 37 -20.28 0.08 -0.99
C PRO A 37 -19.40 0.52 0.20
N PRO A 38 -18.80 -0.40 0.99
CA PRO A 38 -17.88 -0.02 2.06
C PRO A 38 -16.48 0.41 1.62
N SER A 39 -16.13 0.31 0.34
CA SER A 39 -14.78 0.65 -0.16
C SER A 39 -14.49 2.15 -0.08
N LEU A 40 -13.21 2.52 0.01
CA LEU A 40 -12.82 3.94 0.08
C LEU A 40 -13.28 4.73 -1.14
N ARG A 41 -13.21 4.14 -2.34
CA ARG A 41 -13.64 4.79 -3.58
C ARG A 41 -15.15 5.00 -3.66
N ALA A 42 -15.92 4.13 -3.02
CA ALA A 42 -17.37 4.27 -2.91
C ALA A 42 -17.75 5.40 -1.94
N GLN A 43 -17.07 5.47 -0.80
CA GLN A 43 -17.37 6.42 0.28
C GLN A 43 -16.87 7.84 0.00
N PHE A 44 -15.68 7.97 -0.60
CA PHE A 44 -14.98 9.26 -0.70
C PHE A 44 -14.67 9.72 -2.13
N GLY A 45 -14.85 8.86 -3.13
CA GLY A 45 -14.56 9.19 -4.52
C GLY A 45 -15.78 9.77 -5.26
N THR A 46 -15.54 10.72 -6.15
CA THR A 46 -16.59 11.40 -6.93
C THR A 46 -16.72 10.85 -8.34
N ASP A 47 -15.59 10.56 -8.99
CA ASP A 47 -15.51 10.11 -10.39
C ASP A 47 -14.28 9.20 -10.60
N GLY A 48 -14.10 8.65 -11.81
CA GLY A 48 -12.99 7.73 -12.12
C GLY A 48 -11.58 8.33 -12.01
N THR A 49 -11.45 9.66 -12.01
CA THR A 49 -10.19 10.39 -11.82
C THR A 49 -10.01 10.90 -10.39
N ARG A 50 -11.09 11.32 -9.73
CA ARG A 50 -11.14 11.79 -8.34
C ARG A 50 -11.69 10.70 -7.44
N ASN A 51 -10.97 9.60 -7.37
CA ASN A 51 -11.38 8.38 -6.67
C ASN A 51 -10.76 8.24 -5.27
N ALA A 52 -10.37 9.34 -4.63
CA ALA A 52 -9.85 9.42 -3.26
C ALA A 52 -8.52 8.69 -2.94
N GLY A 53 -8.13 7.65 -3.67
CA GLY A 53 -6.98 6.82 -3.31
C GLY A 53 -6.31 6.10 -4.48
N HIS A 54 -4.98 6.04 -4.39
CA HIS A 54 -4.11 5.30 -5.29
C HIS A 54 -3.46 4.12 -4.57
N GLY A 55 -3.10 3.08 -5.32
CA GLY A 55 -2.36 1.94 -4.84
C GLY A 55 -1.66 1.26 -6.00
N SER A 56 -0.47 0.71 -5.74
CA SER A 56 0.25 -0.08 -6.72
C SER A 56 -0.57 -1.29 -7.17
N ASP A 57 -0.38 -1.69 -8.42
CA ASP A 57 -1.04 -2.86 -9.02
C ASP A 57 -0.27 -4.17 -8.82
N SER A 58 1.00 -4.06 -8.42
CA SER A 58 1.96 -5.16 -8.31
C SER A 58 3.07 -4.81 -7.31
N LEU A 59 3.74 -5.84 -6.75
CA LEU A 59 4.92 -5.66 -5.88
C LEU A 59 6.06 -4.91 -6.58
N ALA A 60 6.27 -5.20 -7.87
CA ALA A 60 7.28 -4.51 -8.67
C ALA A 60 6.97 -3.01 -8.82
N SER A 61 5.69 -2.65 -8.99
CA SER A 61 5.25 -1.26 -9.01
C SER A 61 5.40 -0.59 -7.65
N ALA A 62 5.05 -1.30 -6.56
CA ALA A 62 5.21 -0.82 -5.19
C ALA A 62 6.67 -0.48 -4.88
N ALA A 63 7.61 -1.39 -5.16
CA ALA A 63 9.03 -1.16 -4.93
C ALA A 63 9.55 0.10 -5.65
N ARG A 64 9.16 0.31 -6.92
CA ARG A 64 9.53 1.52 -7.67
C ARG A 64 8.98 2.80 -7.04
N VAL A 65 7.72 2.76 -6.59
CA VAL A 65 7.06 3.93 -5.98
C VAL A 65 7.65 4.26 -4.63
N ILE A 66 7.98 3.26 -3.81
CA ILE A 66 8.61 3.43 -2.49
C ILE A 66 9.97 4.11 -2.65
N VAL A 67 10.85 3.58 -3.50
CA VAL A 67 12.18 4.16 -3.78
C VAL A 67 12.07 5.59 -4.35
N ARG A 68 10.99 5.89 -5.09
CA ARG A 68 10.77 7.23 -5.67
C ARG A 68 10.31 8.27 -4.63
N HIS A 69 9.39 7.90 -3.74
CA HIS A 69 8.75 8.84 -2.81
C HIS A 69 9.46 8.94 -1.46
N TYR A 70 10.10 7.86 -1.01
CA TYR A 70 10.82 7.80 0.25
C TYR A 70 12.33 7.74 -0.02
N ARG A 71 12.90 8.87 -0.43
CA ARG A 71 14.36 9.05 -0.46
C ARG A 71 14.82 9.66 0.87
N GLY A 72 15.19 8.80 1.82
CA GLY A 72 15.76 9.18 3.12
C GLY A 72 16.19 7.95 3.92
N PRO A 73 17.02 8.12 4.98
CA PRO A 73 17.67 7.02 5.72
C PRO A 73 16.72 5.99 6.36
N SER A 74 15.41 6.25 6.34
CA SER A 74 14.37 5.28 6.72
C SER A 74 14.36 4.02 5.85
N ALA A 75 14.82 4.07 4.60
CA ALA A 75 14.88 2.89 3.73
C ALA A 75 15.99 1.91 4.16
N GLU A 76 16.97 2.37 4.96
CA GLU A 76 18.07 1.55 5.47
C GLU A 76 17.85 1.12 6.93
N SER A 77 17.03 1.84 7.71
CA SER A 77 16.77 1.51 9.13
C SER A 77 15.77 0.38 9.33
N TRP A 78 14.93 0.10 8.33
CA TRP A 78 14.11 -1.10 8.28
C TRP A 78 14.77 -2.00 7.26
N GLY A 79 15.51 -3.00 7.75
CA GLY A 79 16.38 -3.85 6.93
C GLY A 79 15.76 -4.21 5.60
N THR A 80 16.58 -4.15 4.55
CA THR A 80 16.33 -4.48 3.15
C THR A 80 15.08 -5.37 2.97
N PRO A 81 14.13 -5.06 2.07
CA PRO A 81 13.00 -5.94 1.79
C PRO A 81 13.51 -7.20 1.08
N VAL A 82 14.10 -8.09 1.87
CA VAL A 82 14.27 -9.49 1.55
C VAL A 82 12.85 -10.04 1.62
N LEU A 83 12.39 -10.62 0.52
CA LEU A 83 11.16 -11.41 0.46
C LEU A 83 11.20 -12.46 1.59
N ARG A 84 10.65 -12.13 2.76
CA ARG A 84 10.50 -13.08 3.85
C ARG A 84 9.27 -13.91 3.54
N THR A 85 9.44 -15.00 2.81
CA THR A 85 8.42 -16.05 2.78
C THR A 85 8.32 -16.67 4.18
N GLY A 86 7.11 -16.97 4.64
CA GLY A 86 6.75 -17.33 6.03
C GLY A 86 7.35 -18.61 6.63
N LYS A 87 8.58 -18.98 6.27
CA LYS A 87 9.34 -20.13 6.78
C LYS A 87 10.47 -19.72 7.73
N ASP A 88 10.86 -18.45 7.71
CA ASP A 88 12.04 -17.95 8.44
C ASP A 88 11.73 -17.36 9.83
N LEU A 89 10.52 -17.60 10.35
CA LEU A 89 10.17 -17.26 11.72
C LEU A 89 10.67 -18.35 12.69
N VAL A 90 11.99 -18.47 12.82
CA VAL A 90 12.61 -19.11 13.98
C VAL A 90 13.00 -18.00 14.96
N PRO A 91 12.55 -18.02 16.23
CA PRO A 91 12.93 -16.98 17.18
C PRO A 91 14.43 -17.12 17.50
N SER A 92 15.17 -16.02 17.40
CA SER A 92 16.56 -15.95 17.88
C SER A 92 16.61 -16.21 19.39
N PRO A 93 17.56 -17.02 19.89
CA PRO A 93 17.72 -17.19 21.33
C PRO A 93 18.32 -15.89 21.90
N GLY A 94 17.61 -15.33 22.88
CA GLY A 94 18.00 -14.10 23.56
C GLY A 94 19.36 -14.24 24.24
N GLY A 95 20.22 -13.26 23.98
CA GLY A 95 21.39 -13.01 24.81
C GLY A 95 20.95 -12.38 26.13
N HIS A 96 21.33 -13.03 27.23
CA HIS A 96 21.51 -12.37 28.52
C HIS A 96 22.97 -12.56 28.95
N GLN A 97 23.47 -11.53 29.60
CA GLN A 97 24.82 -11.37 30.14
C GLN A 97 25.25 -12.55 31.02
#